data_AF-A0A8W8MXJ1-F1
#
_entry.id   AF-A0A8W8MXJ1-F1
#
_cell.length_a   1.000
_cell.length_b   1.000
_cell.length_c   1.000
_cell.angle_alpha   90.00
_cell.angle_beta   90.00
_cell.angle_gamma   90.00
#
_symmetry.space_group_name_H-M   'P 1'
#
loop_
_entity.id
_entity.type
_entity.pdbx_description
1 polymer ?
#
loop_
_entity_poly.entity_id
_entity_poly.type
_entity_poly.pdbx_seq_one_letter_code
_entity_poly.pdbx_strand_id
1 'polypeptide(L)'
;MANFVGRWEDTGDKENFEEFATAMGLPADILEKYRATKHTIQYGINGNTWTMNLSSTFFPGKEKVYTFEIGKDMNDTGLDGNPIKSVVTVVSDNEISENMKVKMGDSWKDYKVSRKVDGDTMTTTVSAFGKTMSSKQRKLK
;
A
#
# COMPACT_ATOMS: atom_id res chain seq x y z
N MET A 1 10.65 -14.73 -0.54
CA MET A 1 10.65 -13.25 -0.42
C MET A 1 11.26 -12.52 -1.63
N ALA A 2 12.26 -13.09 -2.32
CA ALA A 2 12.91 -12.45 -3.47
C ALA A 2 11.95 -12.02 -4.61
N ASN A 3 10.79 -12.66 -4.71
CA ASN A 3 9.78 -12.37 -5.73
C ASN A 3 9.24 -10.92 -5.65
N PHE A 4 9.28 -10.28 -4.48
CA PHE A 4 8.89 -8.87 -4.31
C PHE A 4 9.92 -7.88 -4.87
N VAL A 5 11.19 -8.26 -4.99
CA VAL A 5 12.27 -7.34 -5.41
C VAL A 5 11.98 -6.82 -6.82
N GLY A 6 12.17 -5.51 -6.98
CA GLY A 6 11.96 -4.81 -8.24
C GLY A 6 10.90 -3.72 -8.11
N ARG A 7 10.50 -3.20 -9.27
CA ARG A 7 9.55 -2.09 -9.38
C ARG A 7 8.21 -2.59 -9.91
N TRP A 8 7.14 -2.12 -9.28
CA TRP A 8 5.77 -2.52 -9.51
C TRP A 8 4.92 -1.28 -9.80
N GLU A 9 4.04 -1.36 -10.78
CA GLU A 9 3.16 -0.25 -11.17
C GLU A 9 1.71 -0.70 -11.20
N ASP A 10 0.81 0.08 -10.60
CA ASP A 10 -0.64 -0.14 -10.68
C ASP A 10 -1.11 -0.22 -12.13
N THR A 11 -1.82 -1.30 -12.48
CA THR A 11 -2.43 -1.45 -13.80
C THR A 11 -3.60 -0.46 -13.97
N GLY A 12 -4.22 -0.09 -12.85
CA GLY A 12 -5.49 0.65 -12.80
C GLY A 12 -6.68 -0.26 -12.47
N ASP A 13 -6.48 -1.58 -12.47
CA ASP A 13 -7.51 -2.53 -12.10
C ASP A 13 -7.73 -2.49 -10.60
N LYS A 14 -8.96 -2.17 -10.19
CA LYS A 14 -9.39 -2.11 -8.79
C LYS A 14 -10.73 -2.81 -8.64
N GLU A 15 -10.84 -3.75 -7.72
CA GLU A 15 -12.08 -4.44 -7.39
C GLU A 15 -12.65 -3.88 -6.08
N ASN A 16 -13.98 -3.74 -5.99
CA ASN A 16 -14.70 -3.21 -4.83
C ASN A 16 -14.29 -1.78 -4.40
N PHE A 17 -13.71 -1.01 -5.32
CA PHE A 17 -13.28 0.36 -5.06
C PHE A 17 -14.41 1.26 -4.56
N GLU A 18 -15.59 1.21 -5.21
CA GLU A 18 -16.72 2.09 -4.87
C GLU A 18 -17.21 1.90 -3.44
N GLU A 19 -17.39 0.64 -3.04
CA GLU A 19 -17.85 0.30 -1.69
C GLU A 19 -16.83 0.74 -0.64
N PHE A 20 -15.56 0.48 -0.90
CA PHE A 20 -14.47 0.85 0.00
C PHE A 20 -14.36 2.37 0.14
N ALA A 21 -14.40 3.10 -0.97
CA ALA A 21 -14.24 4.55 -0.97
C ALA A 21 -15.46 5.28 -0.39
N THR A 22 -16.66 4.74 -0.59
CA THR A 22 -17.89 5.21 0.09
C THR A 22 -17.77 5.02 1.60
N ALA A 23 -17.28 3.85 2.06
CA ALA A 23 -17.09 3.58 3.49
C ALA A 23 -16.00 4.45 4.13
N MET A 24 -14.99 4.85 3.36
CA MET A 24 -13.98 5.82 3.79
C MET A 24 -14.55 7.26 3.92
N GLY A 25 -15.71 7.55 3.30
CA GLY A 25 -16.37 8.84 3.42
C GLY A 25 -15.67 9.97 2.66
N LEU A 26 -14.98 9.65 1.57
CA LEU A 26 -14.30 10.68 0.77
C LEU A 26 -15.31 11.61 0.08
N PRO A 27 -15.02 12.92 0.01
CA PRO A 27 -15.73 13.85 -0.88
C PRO A 27 -15.68 13.38 -2.34
N ALA A 28 -16.73 13.67 -3.12
CA ALA A 28 -16.87 13.19 -4.50
C ALA A 28 -15.72 13.65 -5.42
N ASP A 29 -15.22 14.87 -5.23
CA ASP A 29 -14.09 15.43 -5.99
C ASP A 29 -12.75 14.73 -5.68
N ILE A 30 -12.59 14.20 -4.48
CA ILE A 30 -11.43 13.40 -4.07
C ILE A 30 -11.59 11.95 -4.54
N LEU A 31 -12.81 11.43 -4.54
CA LEU A 31 -13.13 10.07 -4.98
C LEU A 31 -12.70 9.81 -6.43
N GLU A 32 -13.04 10.71 -7.36
CA GLU A 32 -12.66 10.57 -8.77
C GLU A 32 -11.14 10.57 -8.97
N LYS A 33 -10.42 11.45 -8.26
CA LYS A 33 -8.96 11.48 -8.28
C LYS A 33 -8.37 10.19 -7.70
N TYR A 34 -8.93 9.69 -6.61
CA TYR A 34 -8.48 8.44 -5.98
C TYR A 34 -8.72 7.22 -6.90
N ARG A 35 -9.79 7.24 -7.69
CA ARG A 35 -10.07 6.21 -8.71
C ARG A 35 -8.97 6.17 -9.76
N ALA A 36 -8.61 7.32 -10.32
CA ALA A 36 -7.57 7.46 -11.33
C ALA A 36 -6.14 7.32 -10.79
N THR A 37 -5.97 7.28 -9.46
CA THR A 37 -4.67 7.18 -8.81
C THR A 37 -3.99 5.85 -9.11
N LYS A 38 -2.72 5.93 -9.47
CA LYS A 38 -1.82 4.80 -9.65
C LYS A 38 -0.61 4.98 -8.74
N HIS A 39 -0.19 3.90 -8.11
CA HIS A 39 1.00 3.82 -7.29
C HIS A 39 2.11 3.10 -8.04
N THR A 40 3.33 3.53 -7.78
CA THR A 40 4.54 2.77 -8.10
C THR A 40 5.21 2.39 -6.80
N ILE A 41 5.61 1.12 -6.69
CA ILE A 41 6.29 0.58 -5.51
C ILE A 41 7.58 -0.09 -5.97
N GLN A 42 8.71 0.29 -5.38
CA GLN A 42 9.97 -0.40 -5.59
C GLN A 42 10.47 -1.00 -4.28
N TYR A 43 10.63 -2.33 -4.28
CA TYR A 43 11.15 -3.07 -3.13
C TYR A 43 12.64 -3.40 -3.32
N GLY A 44 13.42 -3.09 -2.29
CA GLY A 44 14.76 -3.61 -2.05
C GLY A 44 14.77 -4.44 -0.77
N ILE A 45 15.36 -5.63 -0.82
CA ILE A 45 15.39 -6.56 0.32
C ILE A 45 16.84 -6.86 0.67
N ASN A 46 17.21 -6.62 1.93
CA ASN A 46 18.51 -6.99 2.49
C ASN A 46 18.30 -7.74 3.81
N GLY A 47 18.17 -9.07 3.72
CA GLY A 47 17.80 -9.91 4.86
C GLY A 47 16.42 -9.52 5.40
N ASN A 48 16.37 -9.16 6.68
CA ASN A 48 15.13 -8.71 7.34
C ASN A 48 14.84 -7.22 7.16
N THR A 49 15.80 -6.44 6.66
CA THR A 49 15.62 -5.01 6.40
C THR A 49 15.12 -4.81 4.98
N TRP A 50 13.94 -4.24 4.85
CA TRP A 50 13.28 -3.96 3.58
C TRP A 50 13.24 -2.46 3.33
N THR A 51 13.39 -2.08 2.08
CA THR A 51 13.19 -0.71 1.60
C THR A 51 12.04 -0.71 0.61
N MET A 52 11.08 0.20 0.80
CA MET A 52 9.96 0.42 -0.10
C MET A 52 9.98 1.88 -0.56
N ASN A 53 10.33 2.13 -1.82
CA ASN A 53 10.12 3.43 -2.43
C ASN A 53 8.71 3.47 -3.04
N LEU A 54 7.87 4.38 -2.54
CA LEU A 54 6.48 4.56 -2.94
C LEU A 54 6.31 5.92 -3.60
N SER A 55 5.66 5.94 -4.76
CA SER A 55 5.17 7.15 -5.41
C SER A 55 3.72 6.97 -5.87
N SER A 56 3.02 8.10 -6.08
CA SER A 56 1.60 8.09 -6.44
C SER A 56 1.30 9.21 -7.42
N THR A 57 0.48 8.94 -8.44
CA THR A 57 -0.02 9.98 -9.35
C THR A 57 -0.95 10.98 -8.65
N PHE A 58 -1.49 10.64 -7.48
CA PHE A 58 -2.27 11.58 -6.65
C PHE A 58 -1.40 12.66 -5.99
N PHE A 59 -0.12 12.35 -5.75
CA PHE A 59 0.87 13.25 -5.16
C PHE A 59 2.04 13.44 -6.14
N PRO A 60 1.81 14.10 -7.28
CA PRO A 60 2.82 14.20 -8.34
C PRO A 60 4.10 14.89 -7.82
N GLY A 61 5.25 14.30 -8.13
CA GLY A 61 6.56 14.77 -7.68
C GLY A 61 6.90 14.47 -6.23
N LYS A 62 6.02 13.78 -5.48
CA LYS A 62 6.33 13.26 -4.15
C LYS A 62 6.62 11.77 -4.22
N GLU A 63 7.77 11.39 -3.67
CA GLU A 63 8.15 10.00 -3.42
C GLU A 63 8.49 9.86 -1.94
N LYS A 64 8.30 8.65 -1.42
CA LYS A 64 8.68 8.33 -0.06
C LYS A 64 9.35 6.97 0.02
N VAL A 65 10.53 6.96 0.62
CA VAL A 65 11.29 5.75 0.91
C VAL A 65 11.05 5.37 2.36
N TYR A 66 10.50 4.17 2.56
CA TYR A 66 10.33 3.56 3.87
C TYR A 66 11.38 2.48 4.05
N THR A 67 12.09 2.48 5.18
CA THR A 67 12.99 1.39 5.57
C THR A 67 12.47 0.76 6.86
N PHE A 68 12.06 -0.50 6.79
CA PHE A 68 11.49 -1.25 7.91
C PHE A 68 12.17 -2.60 8.09
N GLU A 69 12.06 -3.15 9.29
CA GLU A 69 12.41 -4.54 9.58
C GLU A 69 11.15 -5.39 9.65
N ILE A 70 11.17 -6.57 9.01
CA ILE A 70 10.08 -7.53 9.09
C ILE A 70 9.81 -7.92 10.55
N GLY A 71 8.54 -7.84 10.96
CA GLY A 71 8.06 -8.19 12.29
C GLY A 71 8.26 -7.11 13.35
N LYS A 72 8.81 -5.93 13.01
CA LYS A 72 8.96 -4.81 13.94
C LYS A 72 8.01 -3.65 13.63
N ASP A 73 7.66 -2.90 14.66
CA ASP A 73 6.91 -1.65 14.53
C ASP A 73 7.73 -0.58 13.83
N MET A 74 7.10 0.06 12.84
CA MET A 74 7.55 1.27 12.17
C MET A 74 6.61 2.41 12.56
N ASN A 75 7.18 3.59 12.82
CA ASN A 75 6.44 4.84 12.90
C ASN A 75 7.01 5.81 11.85
N ASP A 76 6.16 6.35 10.99
CA ASP A 76 6.58 7.27 9.93
C ASP A 76 5.41 8.20 9.56
N THR A 77 5.49 8.87 8.42
CA THR A 77 4.38 9.62 7.80
C THR A 77 4.05 9.06 6.43
N GLY A 78 2.77 9.03 6.05
CA GLY A 78 2.34 8.66 4.71
C GLY A 78 2.72 9.70 3.65
N LEU A 79 2.48 9.38 2.37
CA LEU A 79 2.61 10.35 1.27
C LEU A 79 1.65 11.55 1.40
N ASP A 80 0.54 11.34 2.10
CA ASP A 80 -0.45 12.36 2.47
C ASP A 80 0.01 13.25 3.64
N GLY A 81 1.15 12.94 4.26
CA GLY A 81 1.70 13.64 5.42
C GLY A 81 1.12 13.18 6.76
N ASN A 82 0.14 12.28 6.77
CA ASN A 82 -0.46 11.79 8.01
C ASN A 82 0.49 10.82 8.73
N PRO A 83 0.60 10.88 10.07
CA PRO A 83 1.34 9.88 10.83
C PRO A 83 0.82 8.47 10.56
N ILE A 84 1.74 7.53 10.35
CA ILE A 84 1.46 6.11 10.18
C ILE A 84 2.21 5.29 11.22
N LYS A 85 1.60 4.18 11.62
CA LYS A 85 2.25 3.09 12.35
C LYS A 85 2.03 1.82 11.56
N SER A 86 3.04 0.99 11.37
CA SER A 86 2.85 -0.27 10.68
C SER A 86 3.77 -1.37 11.18
N VAL A 87 3.31 -2.62 11.02
CA VAL A 87 4.12 -3.82 11.18
C VAL A 87 3.91 -4.68 9.95
N VAL A 88 5.00 -4.95 9.23
CA VAL A 88 5.00 -5.83 8.05
C VAL A 88 5.48 -7.21 8.47
N THR A 89 4.73 -8.24 8.10
CA THR A 89 5.01 -9.64 8.40
C THR A 89 5.01 -10.46 7.12
N VAL A 90 5.85 -11.50 7.10
CA VAL A 90 5.90 -12.46 5.99
C VAL A 90 4.90 -13.58 6.28
N VAL A 91 3.98 -13.81 5.35
CA VAL A 91 3.00 -14.91 5.41
C VAL A 91 3.55 -16.12 4.67
N SER A 92 4.15 -15.90 3.50
CA SER A 92 4.85 -16.90 2.69
C SER A 92 5.90 -16.23 1.81
N ASP A 93 6.64 -17.01 1.00
CA ASP A 93 7.64 -16.45 0.09
C ASP A 93 7.10 -15.44 -0.92
N ASN A 94 5.80 -15.51 -1.19
CA ASN A 94 5.08 -14.72 -2.17
C ASN A 94 4.04 -13.80 -1.54
N GLU A 95 3.92 -13.78 -0.22
CA GLU A 95 2.85 -13.04 0.46
C GLU A 95 3.33 -12.36 1.73
N ILE A 96 3.03 -11.06 1.84
CA ILE A 96 3.24 -10.28 3.05
C ILE A 96 1.90 -9.70 3.54
N SER A 97 1.81 -9.52 4.86
CA SER A 97 0.70 -8.83 5.52
C SER A 97 1.24 -7.66 6.34
N GLU A 98 0.57 -6.53 6.24
CA GLU A 98 0.88 -5.29 6.92
C GLU A 98 -0.33 -4.86 7.73
N ASN A 99 -0.16 -4.78 9.05
CA ASN A 99 -1.12 -4.11 9.92
C ASN A 99 -0.68 -2.66 10.05
N MET A 100 -1.48 -1.74 9.53
CA MET A 100 -1.18 -0.32 9.48
C MET A 100 -2.23 0.47 10.26
N LYS A 101 -1.82 1.56 10.90
CA LYS A 101 -2.70 2.57 11.45
C LYS A 101 -2.33 3.91 10.84
N VAL A 102 -3.33 4.65 10.38
CA VAL A 102 -3.15 6.01 9.83
C VAL A 102 -3.87 6.98 10.74
N LYS A 103 -3.21 8.07 11.12
CA LYS A 103 -3.85 9.13 11.91
C LYS A 103 -4.64 10.04 10.97
N MET A 104 -5.97 10.01 11.08
CA MET A 104 -6.89 10.85 10.33
C MET A 104 -7.59 11.82 11.30
N GLY A 105 -7.22 13.10 11.23
CA GLY A 105 -7.61 14.09 12.23
C GLY A 105 -7.09 13.68 13.62
N ASP A 106 -7.99 13.64 14.61
CA ASP A 106 -7.64 13.27 15.99
C ASP A 106 -7.68 11.77 16.27
N SER A 107 -8.04 10.93 15.29
CA SER A 107 -8.24 9.49 15.48
C SER A 107 -7.28 8.64 14.66
N TRP A 108 -6.87 7.49 15.21
CA TRP A 108 -6.19 6.44 14.45
C TRP A 108 -7.22 5.54 13.78
N LYS A 109 -6.98 5.20 12.51
CA LYS A 109 -7.79 4.25 11.74
C LYS A 109 -6.96 3.03 11.39
N ASP A 110 -7.48 1.85 11.66
CA ASP A 110 -6.83 0.58 11.37
C ASP A 110 -7.04 0.17 9.91
N TYR A 111 -5.96 -0.28 9.29
CA TYR A 111 -5.89 -0.84 7.95
C TYR A 111 -5.16 -2.17 8.03
N LYS A 112 -5.65 -3.14 7.26
CA LYS A 112 -4.92 -4.38 6.98
C LYS A 112 -4.63 -4.43 5.49
N VAL A 113 -3.35 -4.55 5.14
CA VAL A 113 -2.90 -4.63 3.75
C VAL A 113 -2.23 -5.99 3.55
N SER A 114 -2.63 -6.74 2.53
CA SER A 114 -1.87 -7.91 2.08
C SER A 114 -1.37 -7.67 0.66
N ARG A 115 -0.18 -8.19 0.37
CA ARG A 115 0.41 -8.14 -0.98
C ARG A 115 0.87 -9.53 -1.34
N LYS A 116 0.38 -10.04 -2.46
CA LYS A 116 0.69 -11.38 -2.97
C LYS A 116 1.25 -11.29 -4.37
N VAL A 117 2.42 -11.89 -4.60
CA VAL A 117 3.11 -11.93 -5.89
C VAL A 117 2.85 -13.27 -6.58
N ASP A 118 2.47 -13.20 -7.85
CA ASP A 118 2.34 -14.32 -8.76
C ASP A 118 3.01 -13.96 -10.09
N GLY A 119 4.26 -14.41 -10.25
CA GLY A 119 5.12 -14.04 -11.37
C GLY A 119 5.32 -12.52 -11.47
N ASP A 120 4.89 -11.94 -12.60
CA ASP A 120 4.98 -10.51 -12.88
C ASP A 120 3.74 -9.72 -12.42
N THR A 121 2.83 -10.34 -11.67
CA THR A 121 1.65 -9.68 -11.10
C THR A 121 1.73 -9.67 -9.58
N MET A 122 1.49 -8.50 -8.97
CA MET A 122 1.26 -8.37 -7.54
C MET A 122 -0.21 -7.97 -7.33
N THR A 123 -0.91 -8.69 -6.46
CA THR A 123 -2.23 -8.29 -5.98
C THR A 123 -2.09 -7.67 -4.61
N THR A 124 -2.58 -6.45 -4.45
CA THR A 124 -2.65 -5.75 -3.16
C THR A 124 -4.10 -5.68 -2.70
N THR A 125 -4.39 -6.24 -1.53
CA THR A 125 -5.71 -6.20 -0.89
C THR A 125 -5.64 -5.28 0.33
N VAL A 126 -6.60 -4.37 0.44
CA VAL A 126 -6.70 -3.41 1.55
C VAL A 126 -8.06 -3.58 2.23
N SER A 127 -8.05 -3.79 3.54
CA SER A 127 -9.25 -3.88 4.38
C SER A 127 -9.23 -2.78 5.44
N ALA A 128 -10.30 -1.99 5.48
CA ALA A 128 -10.53 -0.92 6.45
C ALA A 128 -12.02 -0.53 6.42
N PHE A 129 -12.52 0.13 7.46
CA PHE A 129 -13.92 0.60 7.52
C PHE A 129 -14.98 -0.51 7.27
N GLY A 130 -14.66 -1.76 7.61
CA GLY A 130 -15.52 -2.91 7.35
C GLY A 130 -15.65 -3.32 5.87
N LYS A 131 -14.84 -2.73 4.99
CA LYS A 131 -14.80 -3.03 3.54
C LYS A 131 -13.42 -3.48 3.12
N THR A 132 -13.37 -4.14 1.96
CA THR A 132 -12.14 -4.64 1.36
C THR A 132 -12.11 -4.29 -0.13
N MET A 133 -10.99 -3.77 -0.61
CA MET A 133 -10.72 -3.59 -2.03
C MET A 133 -9.45 -4.32 -2.44
N SER A 134 -9.33 -4.67 -3.71
CA SER A 134 -8.10 -5.22 -4.30
C SER A 134 -7.63 -4.35 -5.46
N SER A 135 -6.33 -4.38 -5.73
CA SER A 135 -5.70 -3.73 -6.88
C SER A 135 -4.60 -4.60 -7.44
N LYS A 136 -4.33 -4.47 -8.73
CA LYS A 136 -3.24 -5.21 -9.40
C LYS A 136 -2.11 -4.28 -9.80
N GLN A 137 -0.90 -4.74 -9.54
CA GLN A 137 0.34 -4.12 -10.00
C GLN A 137 1.06 -5.09 -10.93
N ARG A 138 1.69 -4.55 -11.99
CA ARG A 138 2.58 -5.29 -12.88
C ARG A 138 4.03 -5.01 -12.54
N LYS A 139 4.89 -6.02 -12.70
CA LYS A 139 6.35 -5.85 -12.59
C LYS A 139 6.87 -5.08 -13.79
N LEU A 140 7.70 -4.07 -13.55
CA LEU A 140 8.44 -3.37 -14.60
C LEU A 140 9.74 -4.13 -14.88
N LYS A 141 10.04 -4.34 -16.16
CA LYS A 141 11.26 -4.98 -16.65
C LYS A 141 12.44 -4.03 -16.63
#